data_AF-A0A7C2GLZ2-F1
#
_entry.id   AF-A0A7C2GLZ2-F1
#
_cell.length_a   1.000
_cell.length_b   1.000
_cell.length_c   1.000
_cell.angle_alpha   90.00
_cell.angle_beta   90.00
_cell.angle_gamma   90.00
#
_symmetry.space_group_name_H-M   'P 1'
#
loop_
_entity.id
_entity.type
_entity.pdbx_description
1 polymer ?
#
loop_
_entity_poly.entity_id
_entity_poly.type
_entity_poly.pdbx_seq_one_letter_code
_entity_poly.pdbx_strand_id
1 'polypeptide(L)'
;MYRPRYCAECGHRIERERWRFWHSRLFCDACAPGFERRRRAWFSGLIITSFVLGVLMGRLSVWVPSSAPALVIERPVPSAETSPALAPASSPSPVTSASERLALCGAPTKSGRPCRRRVRGGGRCWQHRDVAVKAQPGDGRSIPLGNP
;
A
#
# COMPACT_ATOMS: atom_id res chain seq x y z
N MET A 1 -43.91 17.43 5.77
CA MET A 1 -43.29 16.12 6.07
C MET A 1 -44.28 15.27 6.86
N TYR A 2 -44.66 14.10 6.36
CA TYR A 2 -45.54 13.17 7.05
C TYR A 2 -44.83 12.56 8.28
N ARG A 3 -45.51 12.54 9.43
CA ARG A 3 -45.02 11.92 10.68
C ARG A 3 -46.02 10.83 11.08
N PRO A 4 -45.69 9.54 10.86
CA PRO A 4 -46.61 8.47 11.20
C PRO A 4 -46.87 8.46 12.70
N ARG A 5 -48.14 8.26 13.10
CA ARG A 5 -48.56 8.17 14.50
C ARG A 5 -48.43 6.76 15.07
N TYR A 6 -48.28 5.76 14.21
CA TYR A 6 -48.26 4.34 14.56
C TYR A 6 -47.00 3.67 14.02
N CYS A 7 -46.52 2.65 14.74
CA CYS A 7 -45.39 1.83 14.35
C CYS A 7 -45.75 0.98 13.12
N ALA A 8 -44.87 0.95 12.12
CA ALA A 8 -45.08 0.18 10.89
C ALA A 8 -45.03 -1.35 11.08
N GLU A 9 -44.50 -1.83 12.22
CA GLU A 9 -44.29 -3.26 12.46
C GLU A 9 -45.27 -3.82 13.50
N CYS A 10 -45.49 -3.13 14.61
CA CYS A 10 -46.40 -3.58 15.67
C CYS A 10 -47.72 -2.80 15.75
N GLY A 11 -47.89 -1.71 14.99
CA GLY A 11 -49.11 -0.89 15.01
C GLY A 11 -49.28 -0.01 16.26
N HIS A 12 -48.39 -0.08 17.25
CA HIS A 12 -48.54 0.71 18.48
C HIS A 12 -48.26 2.20 18.27
N ARG A 13 -48.90 3.07 19.05
CA ARG A 13 -48.73 4.53 18.93
C ARG A 13 -47.30 4.93 19.31
N ILE A 14 -46.70 5.79 18.49
CA ILE A 14 -45.34 6.29 18.73
C ILE A 14 -45.42 7.55 19.61
N GLU A 15 -45.17 7.40 20.91
CA GLU A 15 -45.02 8.51 21.86
C GLU A 15 -43.54 8.66 22.21
N ARG A 16 -42.87 9.65 21.60
CA ARG A 16 -41.44 9.93 21.84
C ARG A 16 -41.24 11.40 22.15
N GLU A 17 -40.71 11.68 23.33
CA GLU A 17 -40.40 13.04 23.79
C GLU A 17 -39.18 13.64 23.06
N ARG A 18 -38.19 12.82 22.72
CA ARG A 18 -36.94 13.28 22.09
C ARG A 18 -36.65 12.59 20.78
N TRP A 19 -36.65 13.37 19.71
CA TRP A 19 -36.31 12.90 18.37
C TRP A 19 -34.82 13.09 18.08
N ARG A 20 -34.12 12.01 17.69
CA ARG A 20 -32.75 12.07 17.19
C ARG A 20 -32.76 11.88 15.67
N PHE A 21 -31.91 12.60 14.95
CA PHE A 21 -31.85 12.59 13.47
C PHE A 21 -31.62 11.19 12.88
N TRP A 22 -30.95 10.30 13.61
CA TRP A 22 -30.52 8.99 13.14
C TRP A 22 -31.54 7.87 13.38
N HIS A 23 -32.59 8.12 14.17
CA HIS A 23 -33.59 7.10 14.47
C HIS A 23 -34.66 7.08 13.39
N SER A 24 -35.02 5.89 12.91
CA SER A 24 -36.04 5.71 11.87
C SER A 24 -37.40 6.23 12.33
N ARG A 25 -38.05 7.06 11.48
CA ARG A 25 -39.36 7.72 11.75
C ARG A 25 -40.54 6.77 11.90
N LEU A 26 -40.37 5.50 11.51
CA LEU A 26 -41.46 4.53 11.36
C LEU A 26 -41.65 3.56 12.53
N PHE A 27 -40.69 3.43 13.44
CA PHE A 27 -40.67 2.34 14.42
C PHE A 27 -40.72 2.88 15.86
N CYS A 28 -41.44 2.19 16.75
CA CYS A 28 -41.48 2.49 18.19
C CYS A 28 -40.16 2.07 18.90
N ASP A 29 -40.01 2.40 20.19
CA ASP A 29 -38.77 2.12 20.95
C ASP A 29 -38.50 0.64 21.18
N ALA A 30 -39.55 -0.19 21.18
CA ALA A 30 -39.39 -1.64 21.26
C ALA A 30 -38.95 -2.26 19.92
N CYS A 31 -39.50 -1.81 18.80
CA CYS A 31 -39.21 -2.37 17.47
C CYS A 31 -37.92 -1.80 16.84
N ALA A 32 -37.57 -0.55 17.13
CA ALA A 32 -36.41 0.12 16.53
C ALA A 32 -35.07 -0.63 16.74
N PRO A 33 -34.73 -1.16 17.93
CA PRO A 33 -33.48 -1.89 18.15
C PRO A 33 -33.38 -3.18 17.34
N GLY A 34 -34.51 -3.88 17.15
CA GLY A 34 -34.58 -5.11 16.34
C GLY A 34 -34.28 -4.81 14.87
N PHE A 35 -34.94 -3.79 14.34
CA PHE A 35 -34.74 -3.35 12.96
C PHE A 35 -33.32 -2.84 12.70
N GLU A 36 -32.77 -2.03 13.60
CA GLU A 36 -31.40 -1.51 13.46
C GLU A 36 -30.35 -2.62 13.54
N ARG A 37 -30.56 -3.65 14.36
CA ARG A 37 -29.66 -4.81 14.41
C ARG A 37 -29.69 -5.60 13.11
N ARG A 38 -30.90 -5.89 12.58
CA ARG A 38 -31.04 -6.59 11.29
C ARG A 38 -30.44 -5.79 10.14
N ARG A 39 -30.72 -4.48 10.09
CA ARG A 39 -30.15 -3.56 9.10
C ARG A 39 -28.63 -3.50 9.19
N ARG A 40 -28.07 -3.36 10.40
CA ARG A 40 -26.62 -3.39 10.63
C ARG A 40 -26.00 -4.71 10.21
N ALA A 41 -26.61 -5.84 10.57
CA ALA A 41 -26.13 -7.18 10.19
C ALA A 41 -26.11 -7.35 8.67
N TRP A 42 -27.15 -6.88 7.97
CA TRP A 42 -27.21 -6.92 6.51
C TRP A 42 -26.13 -6.04 5.87
N PHE A 43 -25.99 -4.79 6.31
CA PHE A 43 -24.93 -3.90 5.81
C PHE A 43 -23.53 -4.43 6.12
N SER A 44 -23.29 -4.98 7.32
CA SER A 44 -22.01 -5.61 7.65
C SER A 44 -21.74 -6.80 6.76
N GLY A 45 -22.76 -7.62 6.44
CA GLY A 45 -22.65 -8.71 5.49
C GLY A 45 -22.19 -8.23 4.11
N LEU A 46 -22.81 -7.18 3.57
CA LEU A 46 -22.44 -6.59 2.28
C LEU A 46 -21.03 -6.02 2.24
N ILE A 47 -20.60 -5.36 3.32
CA ILE A 47 -19.25 -4.80 3.42
C ILE A 47 -18.22 -5.94 3.43
N ILE A 48 -18.46 -6.98 4.22
CA ILE A 48 -17.56 -8.14 4.31
C ILE A 48 -17.48 -8.84 2.95
N THR A 49 -18.60 -9.10 2.29
CA THR A 49 -18.59 -9.77 0.97
C THR A 49 -17.88 -8.93 -0.09
N SER A 50 -18.11 -7.62 -0.11
CA SER A 50 -17.40 -6.70 -1.01
C SER A 50 -15.89 -6.70 -0.75
N PHE A 51 -15.47 -6.66 0.52
CA PHE A 51 -14.06 -6.69 0.88
C PHE A 51 -13.39 -8.00 0.47
N VAL A 52 -14.02 -9.15 0.75
CA VAL A 52 -13.51 -10.47 0.35
C VAL A 52 -13.40 -10.58 -1.18
N LEU A 53 -14.41 -10.09 -1.91
CA LEU A 53 -14.39 -10.09 -3.37
C LEU A 53 -13.27 -9.21 -3.92
N GLY A 54 -13.06 -8.03 -3.34
CA GLY A 54 -11.97 -7.12 -3.70
C GLY A 54 -10.59 -7.71 -3.45
N VAL A 55 -10.40 -8.38 -2.30
CA VAL A 55 -9.15 -9.09 -1.98
C VAL A 55 -8.91 -10.23 -2.96
N LEU A 56 -9.93 -11.04 -3.26
CA LEU A 56 -9.80 -12.17 -4.18
C LEU A 56 -9.46 -11.70 -5.60
N MET A 57 -10.17 -10.68 -6.11
CA MET A 57 -9.86 -10.05 -7.39
C MET A 57 -8.45 -9.47 -7.43
N GLY A 58 -8.04 -8.73 -6.40
CA GLY A 58 -6.69 -8.17 -6.33
C GLY A 58 -5.58 -9.23 -6.35
N ARG A 59 -5.79 -10.37 -5.69
CA ARG A 59 -4.82 -11.48 -5.74
C ARG A 59 -4.79 -12.18 -7.09
N LEU A 60 -5.92 -12.27 -7.78
CA LEU A 60 -5.98 -12.84 -9.13
C LEU A 60 -5.34 -11.91 -10.18
N SER A 61 -5.46 -10.59 -10.04
CA SER A 61 -4.85 -9.62 -10.95
C SER A 61 -3.31 -9.62 -10.91
N VAL A 62 -2.70 -9.99 -9.78
CA VAL A 62 -1.23 -10.18 -9.68
C VAL A 62 -0.77 -11.42 -10.46
N TRP A 63 -1.68 -12.38 -10.70
CA TRP A 63 -1.37 -13.65 -11.35
C TRP A 63 -1.61 -13.64 -12.87
N VAL A 64 -2.23 -12.58 -13.41
CA VAL A 64 -2.29 -12.38 -14.86
C VAL A 64 -0.90 -11.90 -15.29
N PRO A 65 -0.12 -12.71 -16.03
CA PRO A 65 1.16 -12.27 -16.55
C PRO A 65 0.88 -11.10 -17.49
N SER A 66 1.37 -9.92 -17.13
CA SER A 66 1.35 -8.77 -18.02
C SER A 66 2.16 -9.13 -19.25
N SER A 67 1.48 -9.50 -20.34
CA SER A 67 2.05 -9.60 -21.69
C SER A 67 2.30 -8.21 -22.25
N ALA A 68 2.86 -7.30 -21.44
CA ALA A 68 3.36 -6.03 -21.94
C ALA A 68 4.66 -6.32 -22.71
N PRO A 69 4.73 -6.03 -24.03
CA PRO A 69 6.00 -6.09 -24.73
C PRO A 69 6.96 -5.11 -24.05
N ALA A 70 8.17 -5.57 -23.77
CA ALA A 70 9.19 -4.77 -23.11
C ALA A 70 9.37 -3.45 -23.86
N LEU A 71 8.91 -2.36 -23.25
CA LEU A 71 9.20 -1.01 -23.72
C LEU A 71 10.70 -0.77 -23.53
N VAL A 72 11.45 -1.03 -24.61
CA VAL A 72 12.86 -0.65 -24.75
C VAL A 72 12.90 0.87 -24.79
N ILE A 73 13.28 1.49 -23.67
CA ILE A 73 13.60 2.90 -23.63
C ILE A 73 14.97 3.06 -24.30
N GLU A 74 14.99 3.30 -25.61
CA GLU A 74 16.17 3.84 -26.27
C GLU A 74 16.46 5.23 -25.70
N ARG A 75 17.57 5.35 -24.96
CA ARG A 75 18.13 6.66 -24.63
C ARG A 75 18.92 7.13 -25.84
N PRO A 76 18.58 8.28 -26.45
CA PRO A 76 19.49 8.89 -27.41
C PRO A 76 20.78 9.25 -26.68
N VAL A 77 21.88 8.63 -27.11
CA VAL A 77 23.24 9.03 -26.75
C VAL A 77 23.44 10.41 -27.37
N PRO A 78 23.83 11.45 -26.60
CA PRO A 78 24.16 12.73 -27.21
C PRO A 78 25.36 12.51 -28.15
N SER A 79 25.14 12.79 -29.44
CA SER A 79 26.18 12.87 -30.45
C SER A 79 27.27 13.82 -29.96
N ALA A 80 28.37 13.27 -29.47
CA ALA A 80 29.61 14.01 -29.39
C ALA A 80 30.13 14.14 -30.83
N GLU A 81 29.85 15.27 -31.46
CA GLU A 81 30.70 15.81 -32.51
C GLU A 81 32.13 15.88 -31.95
N THR A 82 33.04 15.05 -32.47
CA THR A 82 34.45 15.43 -32.63
C THR A 82 35.02 14.57 -33.74
N SER A 83 35.28 15.23 -34.87
CA SER A 83 36.00 14.68 -36.03
C SER A 83 37.48 14.36 -35.68
N PRO A 84 38.16 13.55 -36.51
CA PRO A 84 39.26 12.68 -36.11
C PRO A 84 40.63 13.39 -36.18
N ALA A 85 41.62 12.87 -35.45
CA ALA A 85 42.91 12.45 -36.04
C ALA A 85 43.94 12.00 -34.98
N LEU A 86 44.64 10.92 -35.34
CA LEU A 86 45.90 10.37 -34.83
C LEU A 86 45.92 9.68 -33.46
N ALA A 87 45.97 8.34 -33.54
CA ALA A 87 46.75 7.50 -32.63
C ALA A 87 48.25 7.54 -33.05
N PRO A 88 49.22 7.09 -32.22
CA PRO A 88 49.33 5.66 -31.92
C PRO A 88 49.78 5.28 -30.48
N ALA A 89 49.31 4.09 -30.09
CA ALA A 89 50.00 3.04 -29.34
C ALA A 89 50.85 3.39 -28.10
N SER A 90 50.31 3.06 -26.92
CA SER A 90 51.05 2.28 -25.91
C SER A 90 50.07 1.52 -25.00
N SER A 91 50.22 0.20 -24.94
CA SER A 91 49.52 -0.71 -24.02
C SER A 91 50.27 -0.79 -22.67
N PRO A 92 49.80 -1.57 -21.68
CA PRO A 92 48.81 -1.14 -20.69
C PRO A 92 49.43 -1.14 -19.27
N SER A 93 49.06 -0.18 -18.43
CA SER A 93 49.26 -0.29 -16.98
C SER A 93 47.89 -0.36 -16.30
N PRO A 94 47.68 -1.31 -15.36
CA PRO A 94 46.38 -1.59 -14.79
C PRO A 94 46.07 -0.52 -13.75
N VAL A 95 45.53 0.62 -14.18
CA VAL A 95 44.89 1.53 -13.24
C VAL A 95 43.71 0.79 -12.63
N THR A 96 43.89 0.50 -11.35
CA THR A 96 42.97 -0.18 -10.46
C THR A 96 41.66 0.61 -10.36
N SER A 97 40.81 0.54 -11.39
CA SER A 97 39.38 0.77 -11.21
C SER A 97 38.77 -0.59 -10.89
N ALA A 98 39.17 -1.11 -9.73
CA ALA A 98 38.18 -1.71 -8.86
C ALA A 98 37.07 -0.66 -8.77
N SER A 99 36.08 -0.77 -9.66
CA SER A 99 34.71 -0.38 -9.37
C SER A 99 34.36 -1.23 -8.18
N GLU A 100 34.89 -0.79 -7.03
CA GLU A 100 34.55 -1.22 -5.70
C GLU A 100 33.05 -1.28 -5.77
N ARG A 101 32.49 -2.49 -5.64
CA ARG A 101 31.06 -2.72 -5.78
C ARG A 101 30.37 -1.95 -4.66
N LEU A 102 30.24 -0.64 -4.86
CA LEU A 102 29.66 0.32 -3.94
C LEU A 102 28.16 0.14 -4.10
N ALA A 103 27.67 -0.89 -3.43
CA ALA A 103 26.26 -1.14 -3.35
C ALA A 103 25.61 -0.04 -2.49
N LEU A 104 24.36 0.28 -2.80
CA LEU A 104 23.55 1.17 -1.98
C LEU A 104 22.94 0.36 -0.83
N CYS A 105 22.82 0.96 0.35
CA CYS A 105 22.28 0.30 1.54
C CYS A 105 20.86 -0.25 1.35
N GLY A 106 19.99 0.49 0.67
CA GLY A 106 18.64 0.06 0.31
C GLY A 106 17.67 -0.21 1.47
N ALA A 107 18.02 0.10 2.72
CA ALA A 107 17.14 -0.09 3.87
C ALA A 107 15.96 0.89 3.84
N PRO A 108 14.74 0.49 4.25
CA PRO A 108 13.61 1.40 4.37
C PRO A 108 13.87 2.43 5.47
N THR A 109 13.75 3.71 5.14
CA THR A 109 13.84 4.79 6.14
C THR A 109 12.47 5.11 6.73
N LYS A 110 12.41 5.89 7.81
CA LYS A 110 11.15 6.33 8.44
C LYS A 110 10.21 7.07 7.48
N SER A 111 10.75 7.72 6.46
CA SER A 111 9.99 8.40 5.40
C SER A 111 9.56 7.47 4.25
N GLY A 112 9.85 6.17 4.34
CA GLY A 112 9.50 5.17 3.32
C GLY A 112 10.42 5.13 2.10
N ARG A 113 11.36 6.08 1.95
CA ARG A 113 12.35 6.06 0.86
C ARG A 113 13.50 5.09 1.17
N PRO A 114 14.08 4.40 0.17
CA PRO A 114 15.22 3.52 0.41
C PRO A 114 16.50 4.33 0.70
N CYS A 115 17.31 3.85 1.64
CA CYS A 115 18.57 4.48 2.02
C CYS A 115 19.57 4.47 0.86
N ARG A 116 20.07 5.65 0.48
CA ARG A 116 21.01 5.84 -0.65
C ARG A 116 22.49 5.88 -0.23
N ARG A 117 22.80 5.56 1.02
CA ARG A 117 24.20 5.57 1.50
C ARG A 117 24.97 4.41 0.86
N ARG A 118 26.18 4.69 0.37
CA ARG A 118 27.07 3.70 -0.25
C ARG A 118 27.68 2.80 0.81
N VAL A 119 27.78 1.50 0.51
CA VAL A 119 28.42 0.50 1.36
C VAL A 119 29.40 -0.32 0.54
N ARG A 120 30.50 -0.69 1.20
CA ARG A 120 31.50 -1.58 0.63
C ARG A 120 31.02 -3.03 0.81
N GLY A 121 30.87 -3.76 -0.29
CA GLY A 121 30.62 -5.21 -0.24
C GLY A 121 29.15 -5.67 -0.24
N GLY A 122 28.17 -4.80 -0.49
CA GLY A 122 26.76 -5.22 -0.55
C GLY A 122 26.16 -5.53 0.81
N GLY A 123 25.33 -4.64 1.35
CA GLY A 123 24.76 -4.82 2.69
C GLY A 123 24.06 -3.58 3.22
N ARG A 124 23.92 -3.52 4.55
CA ARG A 124 23.35 -2.36 5.26
C ARG A 124 24.44 -1.40 5.71
N CYS A 125 24.16 -0.10 5.69
CA CYS A 125 25.09 0.89 6.22
C CYS A 125 25.14 0.82 7.74
N TRP A 126 26.12 1.47 8.37
CA TRP A 126 26.29 1.48 9.82
C TRP A 126 25.04 1.95 10.60
N GLN A 127 24.17 2.79 10.02
CA GLN A 127 22.89 3.18 10.63
C GLN A 127 21.81 2.10 10.59
N HIS A 128 21.99 1.07 9.76
CA HIS A 128 21.03 -0.01 9.56
C HIS A 128 21.68 -1.39 9.78
N ARG A 129 22.87 -1.44 10.38
CA ARG A 129 23.65 -2.68 10.56
C ARG A 129 23.06 -3.56 11.67
N ASP A 130 22.46 -2.94 12.68
CA ASP A 130 22.00 -3.63 13.90
C ASP A 130 20.50 -3.98 13.86
N VAL A 131 19.80 -3.58 12.79
CA VAL A 131 18.41 -4.00 12.57
C VAL A 131 18.45 -5.34 11.84
N ALA A 132 18.61 -6.42 12.62
CA ALA A 132 18.41 -7.77 12.13
C ALA A 132 16.97 -7.90 11.62
N VAL A 133 16.79 -7.72 10.31
CA VAL A 133 15.51 -7.96 9.65
C VAL A 133 15.27 -9.46 9.69
N LYS A 134 14.44 -9.93 10.63
CA LYS A 134 13.79 -11.24 10.49
C LYS A 134 13.02 -11.19 9.17
N ALA A 135 13.48 -11.93 8.18
CA ALA A 135 12.75 -12.14 6.94
C ALA A 135 11.45 -12.88 7.28
N GLN A 136 10.37 -12.13 7.48
CA GLN A 136 9.03 -12.69 7.42
C GLN A 136 8.60 -12.66 5.95
N PRO A 137 8.28 -13.81 5.34
CA PRO A 137 7.76 -13.82 3.99
C PRO A 137 6.32 -13.32 4.04
N GLY A 138 6.09 -12.10 3.54
CA GLY A 138 4.79 -11.78 2.97
C GLY A 138 3.95 -10.68 3.61
N ASP A 139 4.47 -9.80 4.48
CA ASP A 139 3.70 -8.62 4.87
C ASP A 139 4.54 -7.33 4.89
N GLY A 140 4.25 -6.44 3.94
CA GLY A 140 4.94 -5.17 3.69
C GLY A 140 4.68 -4.08 4.74
N ARG A 141 4.57 -4.43 6.02
CA ARG A 141 4.50 -3.47 7.13
C ARG A 141 5.45 -3.89 8.25
N SER A 142 6.68 -3.38 8.20
CA SER A 142 7.57 -3.36 9.36
C SER A 142 7.11 -2.28 10.34
N ILE A 143 6.62 -2.68 11.52
CA ILE A 143 6.48 -1.78 12.68
C ILE A 143 7.89 -1.51 13.22
N PRO A 144 8.36 -0.26 13.27
CA PRO A 144 9.63 0.04 13.91
C PRO A 144 9.48 -0.17 15.42
N LEU A 145 10.14 -1.19 15.97
CA LEU A 145 10.49 -1.17 17.39
C LEU A 145 11.50 -0.03 17.56
N GLY A 146 11.00 1.11 18.04
CA GLY A 146 11.86 2.12 18.63
C GLY A 146 12.54 1.56 19.87
N ASN A 147 13.76 1.99 20.12
CA ASN A 147 14.25 2.14 21.48
C ASN A 147 15.23 3.34 21.54
N PRO A 148 15.47 3.89 22.75
CA PRO A 148 15.53 5.33 23.07
C PRO A 148 16.64 6.12 22.39
#